data_AF-A0A2V8UC01-F1
#
_entry.id   AF-A0A2V8UC01-F1
#
_cell.length_a   1.000
_cell.length_b   1.000
_cell.length_c   1.000
_cell.angle_alpha   90.00
_cell.angle_beta   90.00
_cell.angle_gamma   90.00
#
_symmetry.space_group_name_H-M   'P 1'
#
loop_
_entity.id
_entity.type
_entity.pdbx_description
1 polymer ?
#
loop_
_entity_poly.entity_id
_entity_poly.type
_entity_poly.pdbx_seq_one_letter_code
_entity_poly.pdbx_strand_id
1 'polypeptide(L)'
;MVCTLTGLFSRRLQTYWTWAVASRQIGILGGTVSRRQPVVVAIVTTTLVGFAIWRALRRDFLPVFFLAWFAIFLLPVLPLRNHVSDYYLTLPAIGLAMLMGYALTVAWRQRFAWKLAGVALAVCYLTIMLPVDRASSRWYYQRGRTAESILTGIMRARELHPGKAILLAGLTDELFELTISPNALGSMGVNDVYVTPESRTVLHSEPVLDDYYTLPAQSAREVLAHGSAVVYEVRDGELRDITARYFEQIRRKPGG
;
A
#
# COMPACT_ATOMS: atom_id res chain seq x y z
N MET A 1 22.85 -18.00 -19.57
CA MET A 1 21.49 -17.49 -19.21
C MET A 1 21.02 -17.89 -17.81
N VAL A 2 21.55 -18.97 -17.21
CA VAL A 2 21.23 -19.38 -15.82
C VAL A 2 21.85 -18.46 -14.76
N CYS A 3 23.09 -17.96 -14.95
CA CYS A 3 23.75 -17.07 -13.97
C CYS A 3 23.04 -15.73 -13.71
N THR A 4 22.28 -15.20 -14.67
CA THR A 4 21.51 -13.96 -14.49
C THR A 4 20.20 -14.19 -13.72
N LEU A 5 19.60 -15.38 -13.83
CA LEU A 5 18.38 -15.74 -13.09
C LEU A 5 18.66 -15.96 -11.60
N THR A 6 19.74 -16.66 -11.25
CA THR A 6 20.11 -16.88 -9.84
C THR A 6 20.46 -15.58 -9.12
N GLY A 7 21.14 -14.65 -9.81
CA GLY A 7 21.44 -13.33 -9.28
C GLY A 7 20.19 -12.48 -9.03
N LEU A 8 19.21 -12.53 -9.94
CA LEU A 8 17.92 -11.85 -9.77
C LEU A 8 17.09 -12.45 -8.63
N PHE A 9 17.08 -13.78 -8.52
CA PHE A 9 16.38 -14.49 -7.45
C PHE A 9 16.92 -14.12 -6.07
N SER A 10 18.25 -14.13 -5.93
CA SER A 10 18.96 -13.76 -4.71
C SER A 10 18.68 -12.30 -4.30
N ARG A 11 18.77 -11.35 -5.26
CA ARG A 11 18.45 -9.94 -4.98
C ARG A 11 17.01 -9.73 -4.52
N ARG A 12 16.04 -10.45 -5.10
CA ARG A 12 14.63 -10.33 -4.68
C ARG A 12 14.37 -10.94 -3.32
N LEU A 13 14.96 -12.10 -3.06
CA LEU A 13 14.88 -12.70 -1.74
C LEU A 13 15.48 -11.76 -0.69
N GLN A 14 16.59 -11.08 -1.01
CA GLN A 14 17.17 -10.05 -0.15
C GLN A 14 16.22 -8.85 0.02
N THR A 15 15.56 -8.39 -1.02
CA THR A 15 14.54 -7.32 -0.93
C THR A 15 13.42 -7.74 0.02
N TYR A 16 12.82 -8.92 -0.17
CA TYR A 16 11.77 -9.42 0.70
C TYR A 16 12.26 -9.64 2.13
N TRP A 17 13.47 -10.15 2.33
CA TRP A 17 14.06 -10.33 3.66
C TRP A 17 14.25 -8.99 4.38
N THR A 18 14.81 -7.99 3.70
CA THR A 18 15.00 -6.65 4.29
C THR A 18 13.67 -6.00 4.66
N TRP A 19 12.64 -6.14 3.82
CA TRP A 19 11.30 -5.65 4.11
C TRP A 19 10.61 -6.40 5.24
N ALA A 20 10.82 -7.71 5.36
CA ALA A 20 10.28 -8.52 6.44
C ALA A 20 10.90 -8.17 7.80
N VAL A 21 12.22 -7.91 7.82
CA VAL A 21 12.94 -7.61 9.05
C VAL A 21 12.79 -6.15 9.46
N ALA A 22 12.86 -5.20 8.52
CA ALA A 22 12.98 -3.79 8.84
C ALA A 22 11.85 -2.89 8.32
N SER A 23 10.76 -3.48 7.81
CA SER A 23 9.67 -2.81 7.10
C SER A 23 10.13 -2.04 5.86
N ARG A 24 9.37 -2.16 4.77
CA ARG A 24 9.58 -1.28 3.59
C ARG A 24 9.37 0.19 3.94
N GLN A 25 8.58 0.46 4.97
CA GLN A 25 8.05 1.78 5.28
C GLN A 25 8.92 2.58 6.26
N ILE A 26 10.12 2.09 6.60
CA ILE A 26 11.01 2.79 7.53
C ILE A 26 11.38 4.22 7.08
N GLY A 27 11.30 4.50 5.77
CA GLY A 27 11.52 5.83 5.20
C GLY A 27 10.49 6.88 5.66
N ILE A 28 9.31 6.46 6.14
CA ILE A 28 8.25 7.36 6.65
C ILE A 28 8.73 8.15 7.88
N LEU A 29 9.63 7.59 8.69
CA LEU A 29 10.18 8.26 9.89
C LEU A 29 11.36 9.20 9.59
N GLY A 30 11.73 9.39 8.33
CA GLY A 30 12.82 10.27 7.90
C GLY A 30 14.20 9.61 7.81
N GLY A 31 15.17 10.37 7.29
CA GLY A 31 16.45 9.83 6.81
C GLY A 31 17.38 9.23 7.87
N THR A 32 17.32 9.68 9.13
CA THR A 32 18.21 9.20 10.21
C THR A 32 17.87 7.78 10.66
N VAL A 33 16.59 7.43 10.76
CA VAL A 33 16.12 6.08 11.09
C VAL A 33 16.36 5.13 9.91
N SER A 34 16.09 5.61 8.69
CA SER A 34 16.39 4.88 7.45
C SER A 34 17.88 4.53 7.32
N ARG A 35 18.81 5.42 7.73
CA ARG A 35 20.25 5.14 7.71
C ARG A 35 20.68 4.00 8.64
N ARG A 36 19.92 3.74 9.72
CA ARG A 36 20.19 2.63 10.67
C ARG A 36 19.60 1.29 10.22
N GLN A 37 18.71 1.30 9.22
CA GLN A 37 18.07 0.11 8.67
C GLN A 37 19.04 -1.04 8.36
N PRO A 38 20.16 -0.85 7.61
CA PRO A 38 21.05 -1.96 7.28
C PRO A 38 21.70 -2.59 8.51
N VAL A 39 22.00 -1.79 9.54
CA VAL A 39 22.60 -2.27 10.80
C VAL A 39 21.60 -3.14 11.56
N VAL A 40 20.34 -2.69 11.67
CA VAL A 40 19.26 -3.46 12.32
C VAL A 40 19.04 -4.78 11.58
N VAL A 41 18.93 -4.73 10.25
CA VAL A 41 18.79 -5.94 9.43
C VAL A 41 19.96 -6.88 9.67
N ALA A 42 21.20 -6.40 9.64
CA ALA A 42 22.38 -7.23 9.86
C ALA A 42 22.37 -7.90 11.23
N ILE A 43 22.13 -7.14 12.31
CA ILE A 43 22.10 -7.66 13.69
C ILE A 43 21.02 -8.73 13.84
N VAL A 44 19.79 -8.44 13.40
CA VAL A 44 18.66 -9.38 13.52
C VAL A 44 18.93 -10.62 12.67
N THR A 45 19.38 -10.45 11.42
CA THR A 45 19.67 -11.57 10.50
C THR A 45 20.76 -12.47 11.06
N THR A 46 21.91 -11.92 11.48
CA THR A 46 23.01 -12.71 12.05
C THR A 46 22.58 -13.42 13.32
N THR A 47 21.77 -12.77 14.16
CA THR A 47 21.24 -13.40 15.38
C THR A 47 20.31 -14.57 15.06
N LEU A 48 19.35 -14.38 14.15
CA LEU A 48 18.37 -15.42 13.80
C LEU A 48 19.01 -16.60 13.06
N VAL A 49 19.87 -16.32 12.09
CA VAL A 49 20.60 -17.36 11.33
C VAL A 49 21.58 -18.09 12.25
N GLY A 50 22.35 -17.37 13.06
CA GLY A 50 23.27 -17.96 14.04
C GLY A 50 22.54 -18.84 15.06
N PHE A 51 21.39 -18.38 15.56
CA PHE A 51 20.52 -19.16 16.45
C PHE A 51 19.99 -20.42 15.77
N ALA A 52 19.52 -20.31 14.53
CA ALA A 52 19.00 -21.46 13.78
C ALA A 52 20.09 -22.50 13.52
N ILE A 53 21.30 -22.08 13.12
CA ILE A 53 22.46 -22.97 12.93
C ILE A 53 22.83 -23.65 14.25
N TRP A 54 22.94 -22.88 15.34
CA TRP A 54 23.28 -23.42 16.66
C TRP A 54 22.27 -24.47 17.16
N ARG A 55 20.96 -24.26 16.92
CA ARG A 55 19.92 -25.24 17.26
C ARG A 55 19.94 -26.46 16.32
N ALA A 56 20.16 -26.26 15.03
CA ALA A 56 20.29 -27.36 14.06
C ALA A 56 21.46 -28.28 14.41
N LEU A 57 22.60 -27.72 14.85
CA LEU A 57 23.75 -28.49 15.35
C LEU A 57 23.40 -29.33 16.60
N ARG A 58 22.39 -28.92 17.37
CA ARG A 58 21.85 -29.66 18.52
C ARG A 58 20.66 -30.56 18.15
N ARG A 59 20.45 -30.81 16.84
CA ARG A 59 19.35 -31.60 16.27
C ARG A 59 17.95 -31.05 16.54
N ASP A 60 17.84 -29.78 16.89
CA ASP A 60 16.56 -29.07 16.86
C ASP A 60 16.41 -28.34 15.53
N PHE A 61 15.59 -28.90 14.65
CA PHE A 61 15.32 -28.37 13.31
C PHE A 61 14.13 -27.40 13.28
N LEU A 62 13.47 -27.14 14.41
CA LEU A 62 12.32 -26.24 14.44
C LEU A 62 12.66 -24.82 13.95
N PRO A 63 13.80 -24.20 14.33
CA PRO A 63 14.21 -22.91 13.78
C PRO A 63 14.47 -22.93 12.28
N VAL A 64 15.00 -24.04 11.76
CA VAL A 64 15.26 -24.21 10.32
C VAL A 64 13.94 -24.31 9.57
N PHE A 65 12.95 -25.02 10.13
CA PHE A 65 11.60 -25.07 9.58
C PHE A 65 10.98 -23.66 9.48
N PHE A 66 11.13 -22.82 10.51
CA PHE A 66 10.63 -21.44 10.45
C PHE A 66 11.33 -20.57 9.40
N LEU A 67 12.63 -20.75 9.17
CA LEU A 67 13.34 -20.10 8.07
C LEU A 67 12.91 -20.65 6.71
N ALA A 68 12.69 -21.97 6.61
CA ALA A 68 12.21 -22.61 5.39
C ALA A 68 10.79 -22.15 5.04
N TRP A 69 9.92 -21.94 6.03
CA TRP A 69 8.58 -21.37 5.85
C TRP A 69 8.64 -20.05 5.06
N PHE A 70 9.54 -19.15 5.44
CA PHE A 70 9.73 -17.88 4.75
C PHE A 70 10.06 -18.09 3.26
N ALA A 71 10.98 -19.01 2.96
CA ALA A 71 11.38 -19.31 1.59
C ALA A 71 10.29 -20.02 0.78
N ILE A 72 9.57 -20.97 1.39
CA ILE A 72 8.51 -21.76 0.74
C ILE A 72 7.39 -20.86 0.24
N PHE A 73 6.92 -19.92 1.07
CA PHE A 73 5.84 -19.00 0.66
C PHE A 73 6.27 -17.98 -0.40
N LEU A 74 7.56 -17.64 -0.46
CA LEU A 74 8.07 -16.73 -1.50
C LEU A 74 8.43 -17.46 -2.81
N LEU A 75 8.60 -18.78 -2.79
CA LEU A 75 9.04 -19.54 -3.95
C LEU A 75 8.16 -19.32 -5.21
N PRO A 76 6.81 -19.28 -5.11
CA PRO A 76 5.96 -19.05 -6.28
C PRO A 76 6.09 -17.62 -6.85
N VAL A 77 6.44 -16.64 -6.02
CA VAL A 77 6.45 -15.22 -6.40
C VAL A 77 7.83 -14.71 -6.82
N LEU A 78 8.91 -15.36 -6.38
CA LEU A 78 10.27 -14.98 -6.76
C LEU A 78 10.54 -14.98 -8.28
N PRO A 79 9.97 -15.91 -9.09
CA PRO A 79 10.10 -15.87 -10.55
C PRO A 79 9.44 -14.64 -11.20
N LEU A 80 8.35 -14.11 -10.62
CA LEU A 80 7.58 -13.01 -11.22
C LEU A 80 8.42 -11.74 -11.26
N ARG A 81 8.80 -11.31 -12.48
CA ARG A 81 9.75 -10.20 -12.62
C ARG A 81 9.18 -8.82 -12.34
N ASN A 82 7.91 -8.63 -12.68
CA ASN A 82 7.29 -7.31 -12.71
C ASN A 82 6.28 -7.11 -11.57
N HIS A 83 6.22 -8.04 -10.61
CA HIS A 83 5.29 -7.99 -9.48
C HIS A 83 6.05 -8.19 -8.18
N VAL A 84 6.66 -7.10 -7.70
CA VAL A 84 7.29 -7.04 -6.38
C VAL A 84 6.45 -6.14 -5.50
N SER A 85 5.78 -6.73 -4.52
CA SER A 85 4.84 -6.03 -3.65
C SER A 85 4.95 -6.55 -2.23
N ASP A 86 4.74 -5.66 -1.27
CA ASP A 86 4.85 -5.93 0.16
C ASP A 86 3.78 -6.88 0.69
N TYR A 87 2.59 -6.94 0.08
CA TYR A 87 1.52 -7.84 0.53
C TYR A 87 1.91 -9.33 0.51
N TYR A 88 2.86 -9.73 -0.34
CA TYR A 88 3.40 -11.10 -0.37
C TYR A 88 4.16 -11.49 0.91
N LEU A 89 4.54 -10.53 1.75
CA LEU A 89 5.30 -10.78 2.99
C LEU A 89 4.43 -11.19 4.17
N THR A 90 3.12 -11.02 4.10
CA THR A 90 2.20 -11.33 5.20
C THR A 90 2.35 -12.78 5.69
N LEU A 91 2.32 -13.77 4.79
CA LEU A 91 2.47 -15.19 5.13
C LEU A 91 3.92 -15.59 5.46
N PRO A 92 4.95 -15.19 4.69
CA PRO A 92 6.36 -15.45 5.04
C PRO A 92 6.75 -14.89 6.41
N ALA A 93 6.29 -13.69 6.77
CA ALA A 93 6.65 -13.02 8.02
C ALA A 93 6.20 -13.79 9.27
N ILE A 94 5.14 -14.62 9.18
CA ILE A 94 4.69 -15.49 10.27
C ILE A 94 5.82 -16.45 10.69
N GLY A 95 6.58 -16.99 9.73
CA GLY A 95 7.74 -17.84 10.01
C GLY A 95 8.79 -17.11 10.85
N LEU A 96 9.10 -15.86 10.49
CA LEU A 96 10.05 -15.04 11.24
C LEU A 96 9.53 -14.66 12.63
N ALA A 97 8.24 -14.36 12.76
CA ALA A 97 7.62 -14.09 14.06
C ALA A 97 7.69 -15.31 14.99
N MET A 98 7.38 -16.51 14.48
CA MET A 98 7.54 -17.76 15.22
C MET A 98 8.99 -18.01 15.62
N LEU A 99 9.95 -17.77 14.72
CA LEU A 99 11.38 -17.92 15.00
C LEU A 99 11.85 -16.97 16.11
N MET A 100 11.45 -15.69 16.04
CA MET A 100 11.77 -14.69 17.07
C MET A 100 11.16 -15.07 18.43
N GLY A 101 9.89 -15.47 18.45
CA GLY A 101 9.22 -15.92 19.68
C GLY A 101 9.85 -17.17 20.27
N TYR A 102 10.25 -18.11 19.42
CA TYR A 102 10.97 -19.31 19.84
C TYR A 102 12.35 -18.99 20.41
N ALA A 103 13.13 -18.14 19.74
CA ALA A 103 14.44 -17.68 20.22
C ALA A 103 14.34 -17.01 21.59
N LEU A 104 13.34 -16.14 21.79
CA LEU A 104 13.09 -15.49 23.07
C LEU A 104 12.70 -16.50 24.16
N THR A 105 11.87 -17.49 23.82
CA THR A 105 11.48 -18.57 24.75
C THR A 105 12.68 -19.40 25.20
N VAL A 106 13.59 -19.73 24.27
CA VAL A 106 14.83 -20.45 24.58
C VAL A 106 15.74 -19.60 25.46
N ALA A 107 15.90 -18.30 25.16
CA ALA A 107 16.67 -17.38 25.99
C ALA A 107 16.07 -17.25 27.41
N TRP A 108 14.74 -17.30 27.53
CA TRP A 108 14.04 -17.23 28.81
C TRP A 108 14.28 -18.43 29.72
N ARG A 109 14.60 -19.59 29.16
CA ARG A 109 14.91 -20.81 29.94
C ARG A 109 16.39 -20.92 30.33
N GLN A 110 17.22 -19.98 29.90
CA GLN A 110 18.65 -19.95 30.17
C GLN A 110 18.99 -19.07 31.40
N ARG A 111 20.29 -18.90 31.66
CA ARG A 111 20.83 -18.02 32.69
C ARG A 111 20.37 -16.56 32.50
N PHE A 112 20.37 -15.79 33.59
CA PHE A 112 19.89 -14.40 33.63
C PHE A 112 20.48 -13.50 32.53
N ALA A 113 21.77 -13.65 32.21
CA ALA A 113 22.42 -12.90 31.13
C ALA A 113 21.74 -13.07 29.76
N TRP A 114 21.30 -14.29 29.42
CA TRP A 114 20.60 -14.57 28.15
C TRP A 114 19.18 -14.00 28.13
N LYS A 115 18.51 -13.97 29.29
CA LYS A 115 17.21 -13.29 29.45
C LYS A 115 17.36 -11.81 29.14
N LEU A 116 18.35 -11.17 29.75
CA LEU A 116 18.62 -9.74 29.56
C LEU A 116 18.98 -9.44 28.10
N ALA A 117 19.83 -10.25 27.48
CA ALA A 117 20.19 -10.10 26.06
C ALA A 117 18.98 -10.24 25.13
N GLY A 118 18.12 -11.25 25.37
CA GLY A 118 16.89 -11.45 24.59
C GLY A 118 15.90 -10.30 24.71
N VAL A 119 15.69 -9.81 25.94
CA VAL A 119 14.83 -8.64 26.19
C VAL A 119 15.42 -7.38 25.57
N ALA A 120 16.72 -7.13 25.72
CA ALA A 120 17.38 -5.97 25.13
C ALA A 120 17.24 -5.96 23.59
N LEU A 121 17.45 -7.10 22.94
CA LEU A 121 17.27 -7.23 21.49
C LEU A 121 15.81 -6.99 21.07
N ALA A 122 14.84 -7.55 21.80
CA ALA A 122 13.42 -7.34 21.54
C ALA A 122 13.02 -5.86 21.70
N VAL A 123 13.49 -5.20 22.75
CA VAL A 123 13.23 -3.77 22.98
C VAL A 123 13.88 -2.92 21.88
N CYS A 124 15.14 -3.17 21.52
CA CYS A 124 15.80 -2.47 20.42
C CYS A 124 15.06 -2.65 19.08
N TYR A 125 14.52 -3.84 18.81
CA TYR A 125 13.72 -4.09 17.62
C TYR A 125 12.39 -3.34 17.64
N LEU A 126 11.63 -3.46 18.73
CA LEU A 126 10.29 -2.87 18.87
C LEU A 126 10.33 -1.35 18.91
N THR A 127 11.35 -0.74 19.52
CA THR A 127 11.51 0.73 19.54
C THR A 127 11.67 1.31 18.15
N ILE A 128 12.16 0.54 17.17
CA ILE A 128 12.28 0.96 15.78
C ILE A 128 11.03 0.59 14.98
N MET A 129 10.52 -0.64 15.11
CA MET A 129 9.38 -1.08 14.29
C MET A 129 8.04 -0.48 14.70
N LEU A 130 7.77 -0.37 16.01
CA LEU A 130 6.48 0.09 16.51
C LEU A 130 6.08 1.49 16.01
N PRO A 131 6.96 2.52 15.97
CA PRO A 131 6.58 3.81 15.39
C PRO A 131 6.38 3.74 13.87
N VAL A 132 7.16 2.91 13.15
CA VAL A 132 6.98 2.71 11.71
C VAL A 132 5.60 2.11 11.47
N ASP A 133 5.30 0.98 12.08
CA ASP A 133 4.04 0.26 11.88
C ASP A 133 2.83 1.10 12.30
N ARG A 134 2.95 1.92 13.36
CA ARG A 134 1.91 2.88 13.76
C ARG A 134 1.72 3.99 12.73
N ALA A 135 2.81 4.57 12.21
CA ALA A 135 2.73 5.62 11.19
C ALA A 135 2.12 5.06 9.90
N SER A 136 2.58 3.90 9.46
CA SER A 136 2.06 3.11 8.35
C SER A 136 0.57 2.83 8.51
N SER A 137 0.17 2.25 9.64
CA SER A 137 -1.23 1.91 9.92
C SER A 137 -2.13 3.14 9.93
N ARG A 138 -1.66 4.25 10.52
CA ARG A 138 -2.39 5.53 10.50
C ARG A 138 -2.53 6.08 9.09
N TRP A 139 -1.48 6.01 8.29
CA TRP A 139 -1.50 6.46 6.91
C TRP A 139 -2.50 5.66 6.07
N TYR A 140 -2.49 4.32 6.17
CA TYR A 140 -3.49 3.47 5.50
C TYR A 140 -4.90 3.73 6.02
N TYR A 141 -5.08 3.90 7.33
CA TYR A 141 -6.38 4.19 7.93
C TYR A 141 -6.96 5.52 7.43
N GLN A 142 -6.15 6.59 7.43
CA GLN A 142 -6.57 7.90 6.94
C GLN A 142 -6.94 7.83 5.46
N ARG A 143 -6.12 7.17 4.64
CA ARG A 143 -6.42 6.96 3.23
C ARG A 143 -7.71 6.19 3.01
N GLY A 144 -7.91 5.09 3.74
CA GLY A 144 -9.15 4.30 3.67
C GLY A 144 -10.39 5.12 4.02
N ARG A 145 -10.31 5.94 5.08
CA ARG A 145 -11.40 6.84 5.49
C ARG A 145 -11.69 7.91 4.44
N THR A 146 -10.66 8.48 3.80
CA THR A 146 -10.85 9.44 2.71
C THR A 146 -11.52 8.78 1.50
N ALA A 147 -11.10 7.57 1.13
CA ALA A 147 -11.72 6.82 0.05
C ALA A 147 -13.19 6.47 0.35
N GLU A 148 -13.46 5.97 1.55
CA GLU A 148 -14.81 5.67 2.02
C GLU A 148 -15.72 6.90 2.00
N SER A 149 -15.23 8.05 2.46
CA SER A 149 -15.95 9.33 2.44
C SER A 149 -16.33 9.74 1.02
N ILE A 150 -15.39 9.64 0.07
CA ILE A 150 -15.63 9.96 -1.34
C ILE A 150 -16.66 8.98 -1.92
N LEU A 151 -16.49 7.67 -1.75
CA LEU A 151 -17.40 6.67 -2.31
C LEU A 151 -18.82 6.82 -1.75
N THR A 152 -18.95 7.04 -0.44
CA THR A 152 -20.24 7.29 0.22
C THR A 152 -20.87 8.60 -0.28
N GLY A 153 -20.05 9.64 -0.49
CA GLY A 153 -20.50 10.89 -1.10
C GLY A 153 -21.03 10.70 -2.52
N ILE A 154 -20.36 9.88 -3.35
CA ILE A 154 -20.81 9.56 -4.71
C ILE A 154 -22.16 8.85 -4.67
N MET A 155 -22.29 7.85 -3.79
CA MET A 155 -23.55 7.15 -3.59
C MET A 155 -24.67 8.11 -3.16
N ARG A 156 -24.38 9.03 -2.24
CA ARG A 156 -25.34 10.03 -1.79
C ARG A 156 -25.73 11.02 -2.90
N ALA A 157 -24.76 11.47 -3.70
CA ALA A 157 -25.03 12.34 -4.85
C ALA A 157 -25.94 11.64 -5.89
N ARG A 158 -25.77 10.33 -6.09
CA ARG A 158 -26.63 9.52 -6.95
C ARG A 158 -28.07 9.43 -6.42
N GLU A 159 -28.24 9.25 -5.12
CA GLU A 159 -29.58 9.28 -4.48
C GLU A 159 -30.27 10.63 -4.65
N LEU A 160 -29.51 11.73 -4.54
CA LEU A 160 -30.03 13.09 -4.71
C LEU A 160 -30.34 13.44 -6.17
N HIS A 161 -29.65 12.80 -7.12
CA HIS A 161 -29.76 13.08 -8.55
C HIS A 161 -29.96 11.79 -9.36
N PRO A 162 -31.10 11.11 -9.20
CA PRO A 162 -31.35 9.85 -9.90
C PRO A 162 -31.33 10.05 -11.42
N GLY A 163 -30.60 9.19 -12.11
CA GLY A 163 -30.49 9.19 -13.58
C GLY A 163 -29.58 10.27 -14.17
N LYS A 164 -28.87 11.06 -13.34
CA LYS A 164 -27.88 12.04 -13.81
C LYS A 164 -26.47 11.49 -13.72
N ALA A 165 -25.63 11.86 -14.69
CA ALA A 165 -24.20 11.58 -14.62
C ALA A 165 -23.53 12.46 -13.56
N ILE A 166 -22.58 11.90 -12.81
CA ILE A 166 -21.81 12.61 -11.78
C ILE A 166 -20.41 12.90 -12.32
N LEU A 167 -20.05 14.17 -12.40
CA LEU A 167 -18.71 14.62 -12.81
C LEU A 167 -17.88 14.96 -11.57
N LEU A 168 -16.71 14.34 -11.42
CA LEU A 168 -15.79 14.56 -10.30
C LEU A 168 -14.65 15.49 -10.71
N ALA A 169 -14.54 16.61 -9.99
CA ALA A 169 -13.45 17.58 -10.12
C ALA A 169 -12.49 17.51 -8.92
N GLY A 170 -11.23 17.90 -9.12
CA GLY A 170 -10.25 18.03 -8.03
C GLY A 170 -9.65 16.72 -7.53
N LEU A 171 -9.81 15.63 -8.29
CA LEU A 171 -9.16 14.36 -7.99
C LEU A 171 -7.65 14.46 -8.19
N THR A 172 -6.89 14.07 -7.17
CA THR A 172 -5.45 13.84 -7.28
C THR A 172 -5.18 12.42 -7.76
N ASP A 173 -3.98 12.16 -8.30
CA ASP A 173 -3.53 10.81 -8.70
C ASP A 173 -3.76 9.78 -7.59
N GLU A 174 -3.38 10.16 -6.37
CA GLU A 174 -3.48 9.33 -5.19
C GLU A 174 -4.93 8.90 -4.89
N LEU A 175 -5.89 9.81 -5.05
CA LEU A 175 -7.29 9.54 -4.79
C LEU A 175 -7.95 8.80 -5.95
N PHE A 176 -7.58 9.13 -7.19
CA PHE A 176 -8.04 8.41 -8.37
C PHE A 176 -7.67 6.93 -8.31
N GLU A 177 -6.41 6.62 -7.99
CA GLU A 177 -5.93 5.24 -7.83
C GLU A 177 -6.61 4.50 -6.67
N LEU A 178 -6.97 5.23 -5.61
CA LEU A 178 -7.57 4.64 -4.43
C LEU A 178 -9.08 4.38 -4.56
N THR A 179 -9.77 5.13 -5.42
CA THR A 179 -11.25 5.14 -5.47
C THR A 179 -11.82 4.70 -6.82
N ILE A 180 -11.21 5.10 -7.94
CA ILE A 180 -11.77 4.90 -9.29
C ILE A 180 -11.05 3.77 -10.04
N SER A 181 -9.71 3.81 -10.07
CA SER A 181 -8.84 2.83 -10.76
C SER A 181 -9.15 1.35 -10.45
N PRO A 182 -9.49 0.94 -9.21
CA PRO A 182 -9.75 -0.47 -8.89
C PRO A 182 -11.05 -1.04 -9.49
N ASN A 183 -11.76 -0.31 -10.35
CA ASN A 183 -13.12 -0.61 -10.81
C ASN A 183 -14.11 -0.86 -9.65
N ALA A 184 -13.86 -0.22 -8.51
CA ALA A 184 -14.72 -0.35 -7.32
C ALA A 184 -16.15 0.10 -7.66
N LEU A 185 -16.30 1.20 -8.40
CA LEU A 185 -17.59 1.72 -8.83
C LEU A 185 -18.34 0.75 -9.75
N GLY A 186 -17.69 0.16 -10.76
CA GLY A 186 -18.34 -0.80 -11.65
C GLY A 186 -18.82 -2.06 -10.92
N SER A 187 -18.06 -2.55 -9.94
CA SER A 187 -18.52 -3.67 -9.09
C SER A 187 -19.73 -3.35 -8.21
N MET A 188 -19.98 -2.06 -7.94
CA MET A 188 -21.19 -1.58 -7.25
C MET A 188 -22.32 -1.21 -8.22
N GLY A 189 -22.18 -1.47 -9.52
CA GLY A 189 -23.15 -1.08 -10.55
C GLY A 189 -23.20 0.43 -10.82
N VAL A 190 -22.13 1.15 -10.47
CA VAL A 190 -21.99 2.59 -10.65
C VAL A 190 -21.16 2.84 -11.91
N ASN A 191 -21.83 3.09 -13.04
CA ASN A 191 -21.18 3.31 -14.34
C ASN A 191 -21.27 4.76 -14.85
N ASP A 192 -21.96 5.63 -14.10
CA ASP A 192 -22.38 6.96 -14.56
C ASP A 192 -21.56 8.07 -13.89
N VAL A 193 -20.34 7.73 -13.45
CA VAL A 193 -19.42 8.62 -12.74
C VAL A 193 -18.18 8.83 -13.59
N TYR A 194 -17.88 10.09 -13.88
CA TYR A 194 -16.80 10.47 -14.78
C TYR A 194 -15.92 11.54 -14.14
N VAL A 195 -14.66 11.58 -14.57
CA VAL A 195 -13.70 12.61 -14.15
C VAL A 195 -13.79 13.81 -15.09
N THR A 196 -13.70 15.03 -14.56
CA THR A 196 -13.69 16.24 -15.41
C THR A 196 -12.45 16.32 -16.29
N PRO A 197 -12.53 16.95 -17.48
CA PRO A 197 -11.40 17.09 -18.40
C PRO A 197 -10.19 17.82 -17.77
N GLU A 198 -10.42 18.79 -16.89
CA GLU A 198 -9.36 19.52 -16.19
C GLU A 198 -8.61 18.61 -15.22
N SER A 199 -9.34 17.79 -14.48
CA SER A 199 -8.73 16.82 -13.57
C SER A 199 -7.93 15.79 -14.34
N ARG A 200 -8.37 15.38 -15.55
CA ARG A 200 -7.60 14.50 -16.45
C ARG A 200 -6.21 15.05 -16.78
N THR A 201 -6.06 16.36 -16.99
CA THR A 201 -4.75 16.95 -17.33
C THR A 201 -3.74 16.95 -16.18
N VAL A 202 -4.23 16.84 -14.94
CA VAL A 202 -3.40 16.78 -13.73
C VAL A 202 -3.07 15.33 -13.37
N LEU A 203 -3.87 14.37 -13.83
CA LEU A 203 -3.66 12.96 -13.54
C LEU A 203 -2.52 12.38 -14.40
N HIS A 204 -1.49 11.84 -13.77
CA HIS A 204 -0.33 11.23 -14.42
C HIS A 204 -0.42 9.70 -14.54
N SER A 205 -1.53 9.08 -14.10
CA SER A 205 -1.78 7.64 -14.20
C SER A 205 -1.99 7.16 -15.65
N GLU A 206 -0.96 6.68 -16.35
CA GLU A 206 -1.09 5.90 -17.60
C GLU A 206 -1.18 4.38 -17.34
N PRO A 207 -1.81 3.53 -18.20
CA PRO A 207 -2.70 3.77 -19.34
C PRO A 207 -4.13 3.23 -19.09
N VAL A 208 -4.60 3.20 -17.83
CA VAL A 208 -5.97 2.70 -17.46
C VAL A 208 -7.03 3.79 -17.56
N LEU A 209 -6.64 5.04 -17.84
CA LEU A 209 -7.52 6.11 -18.34
C LEU A 209 -7.89 5.88 -19.82
N ASP A 210 -8.28 4.66 -20.18
CA ASP A 210 -9.07 4.48 -21.40
C ASP A 210 -10.42 5.20 -21.21
N ASP A 211 -11.08 5.55 -22.32
CA ASP A 211 -12.28 6.39 -22.43
C ASP A 211 -13.48 6.04 -21.51
N TYR A 212 -13.40 4.98 -20.71
CA TYR A 212 -14.42 4.53 -19.77
C TYR A 212 -14.72 5.50 -18.63
N TYR A 213 -13.73 6.24 -18.11
CA TYR A 213 -13.90 7.09 -16.92
C TYR A 213 -13.87 8.59 -17.20
N THR A 214 -13.71 8.99 -18.46
CA THR A 214 -13.63 10.39 -18.84
C THR A 214 -14.64 10.69 -19.92
N LEU A 215 -15.54 11.64 -19.66
CA LEU A 215 -16.36 12.21 -20.72
C LEU A 215 -15.51 13.16 -21.56
N PRO A 216 -15.53 13.05 -22.90
CA PRO A 216 -14.96 14.07 -23.78
C PRO A 216 -15.52 15.45 -23.40
N ALA A 217 -14.67 16.48 -23.43
CA ALA A 217 -15.04 17.81 -22.95
C ALA A 217 -16.30 18.38 -23.62
N GLN A 218 -16.57 17.99 -24.88
CA GLN A 218 -17.76 18.38 -25.62
C GLN A 218 -19.03 17.68 -25.09
N SER A 219 -18.97 16.38 -24.84
CA SER A 219 -20.07 15.60 -24.24
C SER A 219 -20.35 16.06 -22.80
N ALA A 220 -19.32 16.38 -22.02
CA ALA A 220 -19.51 16.94 -20.67
C ALA A 220 -20.29 18.26 -20.69
N ARG A 221 -20.01 19.14 -21.67
CA ARG A 221 -20.74 20.42 -21.83
C ARG A 221 -22.20 20.20 -22.26
N GLU A 222 -22.44 19.30 -23.20
CA GLU A 222 -23.80 18.99 -23.68
C GLU A 222 -24.66 18.38 -22.57
N VAL A 223 -24.12 17.43 -21.81
CA VAL A 223 -24.84 16.77 -20.70
C VAL A 223 -25.11 17.77 -19.55
N LEU A 224 -24.18 18.69 -19.28
CA LEU A 224 -24.41 19.78 -18.32
C LEU A 224 -25.43 20.81 -18.81
N ALA A 225 -25.39 21.19 -20.09
CA ALA A 225 -26.32 22.14 -20.69
C ALA A 225 -27.77 21.62 -20.72
N HIS A 226 -27.94 20.30 -20.91
CA HIS A 226 -29.25 19.64 -20.83
C HIS A 226 -29.69 19.31 -19.40
N GLY A 227 -28.89 19.64 -18.38
CA GLY A 227 -29.21 19.37 -16.97
C GLY A 227 -29.14 17.90 -16.57
N SER A 228 -28.52 17.06 -17.41
CA SER A 228 -28.37 15.60 -17.26
C SER A 228 -27.11 15.19 -16.50
N ALA A 229 -26.29 16.16 -16.06
CA ALA A 229 -25.13 15.92 -15.20
C ALA A 229 -25.06 16.92 -14.02
N VAL A 230 -24.37 16.49 -12.97
CA VAL A 230 -24.01 17.30 -11.80
C VAL A 230 -22.51 17.22 -11.55
N VAL A 231 -21.91 18.29 -11.05
CA VAL A 231 -20.45 18.36 -10.80
C VAL A 231 -20.18 18.47 -9.32
N TYR A 232 -19.40 17.51 -8.82
CA TYR A 232 -18.92 17.49 -7.44
C TYR A 232 -17.41 17.67 -7.40
N GLU A 233 -16.94 18.59 -6.56
CA GLU A 233 -15.52 18.79 -6.27
C GLU A 233 -15.11 17.94 -5.07
N VAL A 234 -14.03 17.18 -5.21
CA VAL A 234 -13.36 16.51 -4.09
C VAL A 234 -12.48 17.55 -3.41
N ARG A 235 -12.83 17.93 -2.18
CA ARG A 235 -12.05 18.86 -1.37
C ARG A 235 -11.96 18.37 0.06
N ASP A 236 -10.74 18.28 0.58
CA ASP A 236 -10.47 17.82 1.96
C ASP A 236 -11.05 16.43 2.27
N GLY A 237 -11.24 15.58 1.25
CA GLY A 237 -11.82 14.24 1.39
C GLY A 237 -13.35 14.19 1.42
N GLU A 238 -14.02 15.30 1.12
CA GLU A 238 -15.47 15.40 1.01
C GLU A 238 -15.89 15.82 -0.41
N LEU A 239 -17.12 15.47 -0.79
CA LEU A 239 -17.71 15.93 -2.04
C LEU A 239 -18.58 17.16 -1.82
N ARG A 240 -18.37 18.18 -2.65
CA ARG A 240 -19.18 19.40 -2.64
C ARG A 240 -19.79 19.62 -4.00
N ASP A 241 -21.11 19.83 -4.05
CA ASP A 241 -21.80 20.22 -5.28
C ASP A 241 -21.33 21.61 -5.70
N ILE A 242 -20.67 21.67 -6.86
CA ILE A 242 -20.19 22.90 -7.48
C ILE A 242 -20.83 23.12 -8.86
N THR A 243 -21.92 22.42 -9.17
CA THR A 243 -22.54 22.39 -10.50
C THR A 243 -22.78 23.79 -11.06
N ALA A 244 -23.39 24.68 -10.26
CA ALA A 244 -23.69 26.05 -10.68
C ALA A 244 -22.41 26.86 -10.99
N ARG A 245 -21.42 26.80 -10.10
CA ARG A 245 -20.14 27.52 -10.25
C ARG A 245 -19.35 27.00 -11.45
N TYR A 246 -19.33 25.68 -11.63
CA TYR A 246 -18.63 25.02 -12.72
C TYR A 246 -19.25 25.37 -14.08
N PHE A 247 -20.58 25.43 -14.16
CA PHE A 247 -21.30 25.86 -15.36
C PHE A 247 -20.95 27.29 -15.76
N GLU A 248 -20.87 28.22 -14.79
CA GLU A 248 -20.43 29.60 -15.06
C GLU A 248 -18.98 29.67 -15.55
N GLN A 249 -18.10 28.84 -15.01
CA GLN A 249 -16.69 28.80 -15.38
C GLN A 249 -16.50 28.31 -16.83
N ILE A 250 -17.19 27.24 -17.22
CA ILE A 250 -17.19 26.76 -18.61
C ILE A 250 -17.76 27.82 -19.55
N ARG A 251 -18.85 28.50 -19.17
CA ARG A 251 -19.47 29.55 -19.98
C ARG A 251 -18.52 30.73 -20.23
N ARG A 252 -17.62 31.03 -19.28
CA ARG A 252 -16.62 32.11 -19.40
C ARG A 252 -15.35 31.73 -20.16
N LYS A 253 -15.03 30.44 -20.30
CA LYS A 253 -13.89 29.94 -21.09
C LYS A 253 -14.39 29.22 -22.36
N PRO A 254 -14.70 29.94 -23.44
CA PRO A 254 -15.03 29.32 -24.71
C PRO A 254 -13.73 28.83 -25.39
N GLY A 255 -13.33 27.58 -25.10
CA GLY A 255 -12.39 26.81 -25.92
C GLY A 255 -10.91 27.24 -25.88
N GLY A 256 -10.07 26.33 -25.36
CA GLY A 256 -8.74 26.06 -25.91
C GLY A 256 -8.84 24.74 -26.65
#